data_AF-A0A6J5ZBP7-F1
#
_entry.id   AF-A0A6J5ZBP7-F1
#
_cell.length_a   1.000
_cell.length_b   1.000
_cell.length_c   1.000
_cell.angle_alpha   90.00
_cell.angle_beta   90.00
_cell.angle_gamma   90.00
#
_symmetry.space_group_name_H-M   'P 1'
#
loop_
_entity.id
_entity.type
_entity.pdbx_description
1 polymer ?
#
loop_
_entity_poly.entity_id
_entity_poly.type
_entity_poly.pdbx_seq_one_letter_code
_entity_poly.pdbx_strand_id
1 'polypeptide(L)'
;MLLPRIAKISLLIVLFLIVSFFVARWLTAENRERAAVTKLLRAEAEGDSAQMLELLDGCAERPACRAVVVSNARRLKASGPVTILRYDSGTSYALSSANGASRVAWDVGGSSAATVQCIEVKRSGNQFINGSITLTSISRPLPGISACPN
;
A
#
# COMPACT_ATOMS: atom_id res chain seq x y z
N MET A 1 6.38 52.07 8.61
CA MET A 1 7.04 51.16 7.65
C MET A 1 7.16 49.68 8.10
N LEU A 2 6.91 49.32 9.38
CA LEU A 2 6.95 47.91 9.83
C LEU A 2 5.72 47.07 9.40
N LEU A 3 4.51 47.64 9.42
CA LEU A 3 3.27 46.97 9.02
C LEU A 3 3.32 46.25 7.65
N PRO A 4 3.81 46.87 6.56
CA PRO A 4 3.87 46.20 5.25
C PRO A 4 4.90 45.07 5.18
N ARG A 5 5.92 45.08 6.05
CA ARG A 5 6.90 43.98 6.13
C ARG A 5 6.32 42.79 6.89
N ILE A 6 5.67 43.04 8.02
CA ILE A 6 4.99 42.00 8.81
C ILE A 6 3.91 41.33 7.96
N ALA A 7 3.09 42.10 7.23
CA ALA A 7 2.06 41.53 6.35
C ALA A 7 2.62 40.59 5.27
N LYS A 8 3.75 40.95 4.64
CA LYS A 8 4.42 40.08 3.65
C LYS A 8 4.97 38.81 4.28
N ILE A 9 5.60 38.93 5.45
CA ILE A 9 6.15 37.78 6.19
C ILE A 9 5.00 36.84 6.60
N SER A 10 3.93 37.37 7.18
CA SER A 10 2.74 36.59 7.55
C SER A 10 2.12 35.90 6.34
N LEU A 11 1.99 36.58 5.20
CA LEU A 11 1.48 35.97 3.97
C LEU A 11 2.35 34.80 3.50
N LEU A 12 3.67 34.97 3.51
CA LEU A 12 4.62 33.91 3.13
C LEU A 12 4.54 32.72 4.10
N ILE A 13 4.45 32.98 5.40
CA ILE A 13 4.29 31.92 6.41
C ILE A 13 2.99 31.16 6.17
N VAL A 14 1.87 31.85 5.98
CA VAL A 14 0.57 31.20 5.73
C VAL A 14 0.62 30.37 4.45
N LEU A 15 1.18 30.89 3.36
CA LEU A 15 1.33 30.15 2.11
C LEU A 15 2.19 28.89 2.30
N PHE A 16 3.31 29.01 2.99
CA PHE A 16 4.19 27.87 3.29
C PHE A 16 3.49 26.80 4.11
N LEU A 17 2.72 27.18 5.13
CA LEU A 17 1.97 26.25 5.98
C LEU A 17 0.89 25.51 5.19
N ILE A 18 0.18 26.20 4.29
CA ILE A 18 -0.83 25.58 3.43
C ILE A 18 -0.19 24.50 2.54
N VAL A 19 0.90 24.82 1.84
CA VAL A 19 1.61 23.85 0.99
C VAL A 19 2.11 22.66 1.80
N SER A 20 2.71 22.93 2.97
CA SER A 20 3.21 21.89 3.87
C SER A 20 2.11 20.95 4.34
N PHE A 21 0.92 21.48 4.65
CA PHE A 21 -0.24 20.69 5.03
C PHE A 21 -0.66 19.71 3.92
N PHE A 22 -0.75 20.17 2.67
CA PHE A 22 -1.12 19.30 1.54
C PHE A 22 -0.07 18.23 1.27
N VAL A 23 1.23 18.57 1.34
CA VAL A 23 2.32 17.61 1.18
C VAL A 23 2.28 16.56 2.29
N ALA A 24 2.12 16.98 3.56
CA ALA A 24 2.03 16.06 4.69
C ALA A 24 0.84 15.11 4.54
N ARG A 25 -0.30 15.61 4.07
CA ARG A 25 -1.51 14.81 3.85
C ARG A 25 -1.33 13.79 2.74
N TRP A 26 -0.67 14.17 1.65
CA TRP A 26 -0.33 13.27 0.55
C TRP A 26 0.64 12.17 1.01
N LEU A 27 1.77 12.52 1.65
CA LEU A 27 2.72 11.54 2.18
C LEU A 27 2.07 10.56 3.17
N THR A 28 1.13 11.05 3.99
CA THR A 28 0.36 10.20 4.90
C THR A 28 -0.50 9.18 4.15
N ALA A 29 -1.10 9.56 3.02
CA ALA A 29 -1.91 8.64 2.22
C ALA A 29 -1.06 7.53 1.58
N GLU A 30 0.12 7.85 1.05
CA GLU A 30 1.04 6.84 0.49
C GLU A 30 1.57 5.88 1.56
N ASN A 31 1.88 6.40 2.76
CA ASN A 31 2.34 5.57 3.87
C ASN A 31 1.27 4.58 4.36
N ARG A 32 -0.03 4.91 4.25
CA ARG A 32 -1.12 3.98 4.60
C ARG A 32 -1.15 2.75 3.70
N GLU A 33 -0.92 2.93 2.41
CA GLU A 33 -0.89 1.84 1.43
C GLU A 33 0.25 0.87 1.76
N ARG A 34 1.47 1.41 1.95
CA ARG A 34 2.64 0.61 2.33
C ARG A 34 2.45 -0.10 3.67
N ALA A 35 1.82 0.55 4.65
CA ALA A 35 1.53 -0.06 5.94
C ALA A 35 0.53 -1.22 5.81
N ALA A 36 -0.54 -1.06 5.02
CA ALA A 36 -1.51 -2.12 4.76
C ALA A 36 -0.88 -3.31 4.03
N VAL A 37 -0.06 -3.04 3.00
CA VAL A 37 0.69 -4.07 2.27
C VAL A 37 1.66 -4.80 3.19
N THR A 38 2.44 -4.08 3.99
CA THR A 38 3.37 -4.69 4.96
C THR A 38 2.63 -5.59 5.96
N LYS A 39 1.45 -5.16 6.43
CA LYS A 39 0.63 -5.97 7.34
C LYS A 39 0.12 -7.24 6.66
N LEU A 40 -0.34 -7.14 5.41
CA LEU A 40 -0.78 -8.29 4.62
C LEU A 40 0.36 -9.30 4.40
N LEU A 41 1.54 -8.82 3.99
CA LEU A 41 2.71 -9.68 3.76
C LEU A 41 3.22 -10.32 5.05
N ARG A 42 3.11 -9.62 6.18
CA ARG A 42 3.41 -10.20 7.49
C ARG A 42 2.46 -11.35 7.83
N ALA A 43 1.15 -11.15 7.66
CA ALA A 43 0.16 -12.21 7.85
C ALA A 43 0.45 -13.43 6.94
N GLU A 44 0.85 -13.18 5.70
CA GLU A 44 1.24 -14.22 4.74
C GLU A 44 2.50 -14.99 5.17
N ALA A 45 3.54 -14.29 5.62
CA ALA A 45 4.76 -14.88 6.14
C ALA A 45 4.52 -15.69 7.43
N GLU A 46 3.58 -15.26 8.27
CA GLU A 46 3.17 -16.01 9.47
C GLU A 46 2.28 -17.22 9.13
N GLY A 47 1.73 -17.26 7.91
CA GLY A 47 0.78 -18.26 7.46
C GLY A 47 -0.63 -18.05 8.01
N ASP A 48 -0.95 -16.84 8.47
CA ASP A 48 -2.25 -16.46 9.00
C ASP A 48 -3.23 -16.08 7.88
N SER A 49 -3.83 -17.10 7.26
CA SER A 49 -4.84 -16.89 6.23
C SER A 49 -6.10 -16.16 6.72
N ALA A 50 -6.41 -16.20 8.02
CA ALA A 50 -7.59 -15.51 8.56
C ALA A 50 -7.34 -14.00 8.57
N GLN A 51 -6.20 -13.57 9.11
CA GLN A 51 -5.79 -12.17 9.09
C GLN A 51 -5.62 -11.64 7.66
N MET A 52 -5.08 -12.46 6.73
CA MET A 52 -5.01 -12.06 5.32
C MET A 52 -6.40 -11.79 4.73
N LEU A 53 -7.41 -12.60 5.03
CA LEU A 53 -8.78 -12.41 4.54
C LEU A 53 -9.45 -11.18 5.15
N GLU A 54 -9.18 -10.87 6.42
CA GLU A 54 -9.68 -9.64 7.07
C GLU A 54 -9.10 -8.37 6.45
N LEU A 55 -7.85 -8.43 5.96
CA LEU A 55 -7.16 -7.30 5.33
C LEU A 55 -7.56 -7.10 3.86
N LEU A 56 -8.16 -8.12 3.23
CA LEU A 56 -8.55 -8.11 1.82
C LEU A 56 -10.08 -7.98 1.68
N ASP A 57 -10.52 -6.76 1.39
CA ASP A 57 -11.93 -6.40 1.24
C ASP A 57 -12.64 -7.28 0.20
N GLY A 58 -13.75 -7.88 0.61
CA GLY A 58 -14.57 -8.77 -0.22
C GLY A 58 -13.89 -10.08 -0.65
N CYS A 59 -12.71 -10.44 -0.11
CA CYS A 59 -11.98 -11.65 -0.51
C CYS A 59 -12.55 -12.93 0.12
N ALA A 60 -13.09 -12.84 1.33
CA ALA A 60 -13.67 -13.99 2.03
C ALA A 60 -14.89 -14.57 1.30
N GLU A 61 -15.66 -13.71 0.64
CA GLU A 61 -16.87 -14.02 -0.12
C GLU A 61 -16.56 -14.57 -1.53
N ARG A 62 -15.33 -14.41 -2.02
CA ARG A 62 -14.90 -14.86 -3.35
C ARG A 62 -14.08 -16.15 -3.24
N PRO A 63 -14.62 -17.33 -3.63
CA PRO A 63 -13.93 -18.61 -3.46
C PRO A 63 -12.54 -18.67 -4.09
N ALA A 64 -12.37 -18.04 -5.27
CA ALA A 64 -11.08 -17.97 -5.96
C ALA A 64 -10.04 -17.15 -5.16
N CYS A 65 -10.44 -16.01 -4.59
CA CYS A 65 -9.55 -15.16 -3.78
C CYS A 65 -9.14 -15.88 -2.50
N ARG A 66 -10.12 -16.45 -1.79
CA ARG A 66 -9.88 -17.24 -0.58
C ARG A 66 -8.94 -18.43 -0.84
N ALA A 67 -9.10 -19.14 -1.95
CA ALA A 67 -8.21 -20.24 -2.31
C ALA A 67 -6.76 -19.79 -2.53
N VAL A 68 -6.56 -18.63 -3.17
CA VAL A 68 -5.21 -18.04 -3.34
C VAL A 68 -4.62 -17.67 -1.99
N VAL A 69 -5.37 -16.98 -1.12
CA VAL A 69 -4.92 -16.58 0.23
C VAL A 69 -4.50 -17.80 1.05
N VAL A 70 -5.35 -18.83 1.12
CA VAL A 70 -5.04 -20.05 1.88
C VAL A 70 -3.84 -20.79 1.29
N SER A 71 -3.73 -20.85 -0.04
CA SER A 71 -2.57 -21.46 -0.71
C SER A 71 -1.28 -20.71 -0.40
N ASN A 72 -1.31 -19.38 -0.48
CA ASN A 72 -0.14 -18.55 -0.24
C ASN A 72 0.31 -18.62 1.22
N ALA A 73 -0.61 -18.45 2.18
CA ALA A 73 -0.32 -18.56 3.61
C ALA A 73 0.36 -19.89 3.97
N ARG A 74 -0.01 -20.99 3.30
CA ARG A 74 0.64 -22.29 3.51
C ARG A 74 2.02 -22.38 2.86
N ARG A 75 2.18 -21.83 1.65
CA ARG A 75 3.40 -21.97 0.84
C ARG A 75 4.51 -21.01 1.25
N LEU A 76 4.16 -19.81 1.71
CA LEU A 76 5.09 -18.71 1.96
C LEU A 76 5.36 -18.49 3.44
N LYS A 77 4.86 -19.39 4.29
CA LYS A 77 5.13 -19.37 5.72
C LYS A 77 6.64 -19.44 5.96
N ALA A 78 7.18 -18.42 6.61
CA ALA A 78 8.59 -18.31 6.94
C ALA A 78 8.78 -17.51 8.24
N SER A 79 9.82 -17.83 8.99
CA SER A 79 10.18 -17.11 10.22
C SER A 79 11.14 -15.98 9.92
N GLY A 80 10.80 -14.75 10.33
CA GLY A 80 11.71 -13.61 10.26
C GLY A 80 11.00 -12.30 9.94
N PRO A 81 11.74 -11.18 9.89
CA PRO A 81 11.17 -9.90 9.48
C PRO A 81 10.86 -9.92 7.98
N VAL A 82 9.65 -9.47 7.64
CA VAL A 82 9.27 -9.19 6.25
C VAL A 82 9.96 -7.90 5.81
N THR A 83 10.69 -7.97 4.68
CA THR A 83 11.32 -6.81 4.06
C THR A 83 10.77 -6.61 2.66
N ILE A 84 10.30 -5.39 2.37
CA ILE A 84 9.90 -5.01 1.01
C ILE A 84 11.15 -4.55 0.26
N LEU A 85 11.55 -5.32 -0.75
CA LEU A 85 12.70 -5.04 -1.61
C LEU A 85 12.34 -4.02 -2.69
N ARG A 86 11.13 -4.11 -3.24
CA ARG A 86 10.61 -3.18 -4.24
C ARG A 86 9.10 -3.09 -4.16
N TYR A 87 8.58 -1.88 -4.36
CA TYR A 87 7.15 -1.60 -4.40
C TYR A 87 6.83 -0.66 -5.55
N ASP A 88 6.17 -1.19 -6.58
CA ASP A 88 5.69 -0.44 -7.73
C ASP A 88 4.15 -0.32 -7.60
N SER A 89 3.64 0.81 -7.10
CA SER A 89 2.19 0.95 -6.89
C SER A 89 1.46 1.35 -8.18
N GLY A 90 0.45 0.55 -8.54
CA GLY A 90 -0.40 0.79 -9.71
C GLY A 90 -1.36 1.97 -9.54
N THR A 91 -1.47 2.50 -8.32
CA THR A 91 -2.29 3.68 -8.02
C THR A 91 -1.46 4.87 -7.54
N SER A 92 -0.13 4.80 -7.62
CA SER A 92 0.78 5.91 -7.28
C SER A 92 0.36 7.19 -8.00
N TYR A 93 0.46 8.33 -7.34
CA TYR A 93 0.15 9.65 -7.91
C TYR A 93 -1.32 9.88 -8.31
N ALA A 94 -2.24 8.95 -8.00
CA ALA A 94 -3.67 9.18 -8.21
C ALA A 94 -4.22 10.21 -7.22
N LEU A 95 -4.66 11.37 -7.73
CA LEU A 95 -5.28 12.44 -6.95
C LEU A 95 -6.76 12.16 -6.59
N SER A 96 -7.38 11.21 -7.28
CA SER A 96 -8.77 10.79 -7.13
C SER A 96 -8.88 9.28 -6.90
N SER A 97 -10.11 8.76 -6.90
CA SER A 97 -10.35 7.30 -6.83
C SER A 97 -9.65 6.58 -7.97
N ALA A 98 -8.91 5.53 -7.64
CA ALA A 98 -8.18 4.72 -8.60
C ALA A 98 -8.13 3.27 -8.11
N ASN A 99 -8.22 2.33 -9.05
CA ASN A 99 -8.00 0.92 -8.79
C ASN A 99 -6.82 0.48 -9.65
N GLY A 100 -5.96 -0.37 -9.11
CA GLY A 100 -4.89 -0.96 -9.88
C GLY A 100 -4.04 -1.93 -9.08
N ALA A 101 -3.37 -2.81 -9.82
CA ALA A 101 -2.45 -3.78 -9.25
C ALA A 101 -1.12 -3.13 -8.88
N SER A 102 -0.76 -3.20 -7.61
CA SER A 102 0.55 -2.83 -7.07
C SER A 102 1.46 -4.06 -7.04
N ARG A 103 2.63 -3.97 -7.66
CA ARG A 103 3.64 -5.03 -7.65
C ARG A 103 4.54 -4.88 -6.44
N VAL A 104 4.70 -5.95 -5.69
CA VAL A 104 5.58 -5.99 -4.52
C VAL A 104 6.56 -7.15 -4.65
N ALA A 105 7.85 -6.84 -4.48
CA ALA A 105 8.90 -7.83 -4.28
C ALA A 105 9.33 -7.76 -2.82
N TRP A 106 9.28 -8.90 -2.13
CA TRP A 106 9.55 -8.99 -0.71
C TRP A 106 10.27 -10.27 -0.36
N ASP A 107 10.93 -10.28 0.80
CA ASP A 107 11.57 -11.45 1.36
C ASP A 107 11.31 -11.56 2.86
N VAL A 108 11.75 -12.69 3.42
CA VAL A 108 11.82 -12.90 4.86
C VAL A 108 13.27 -13.12 5.25
N GLY A 109 13.77 -12.26 6.15
CA GLY A 109 15.11 -12.41 6.74
C GLY A 109 16.28 -12.09 5.80
N GLY A 110 16.08 -11.38 4.69
CA GLY A 110 17.17 -10.82 3.87
C GLY A 110 18.04 -11.83 3.09
N SER A 111 17.74 -13.13 3.21
CA SER A 111 18.55 -14.22 2.63
C SER A 111 17.75 -15.17 1.72
N SER A 112 16.44 -14.94 1.57
CA SER A 112 15.55 -15.79 0.77
C SER A 112 15.36 -15.25 -0.65
N ALA A 113 15.01 -16.13 -1.58
CA ALA A 113 14.65 -15.70 -2.93
C ALA A 113 13.43 -14.77 -2.88
N ALA A 114 13.55 -13.59 -3.50
CA ALA A 114 12.50 -12.58 -3.49
C ALA A 114 11.18 -13.14 -4.05
N THR A 115 10.12 -13.06 -3.24
CA THR A 115 8.76 -13.36 -3.67
C THR A 115 8.17 -12.13 -4.33
N VAL A 116 7.70 -12.26 -5.57
CA VAL A 116 7.03 -11.19 -6.31
C VAL A 116 5.55 -11.48 -6.38
N GLN A 117 4.71 -10.53 -5.99
CA GLN A 117 3.25 -10.65 -6.03
C GLN A 117 2.61 -9.34 -6.48
N CYS A 118 1.37 -9.45 -6.93
CA CYS A 118 0.52 -8.33 -7.27
C CYS A 118 -0.61 -8.23 -6.26
N ILE A 119 -0.83 -7.02 -5.74
CA ILE A 119 -1.89 -6.71 -4.79
C ILE A 119 -2.80 -5.69 -5.45
N GLU A 120 -4.07 -6.04 -5.59
CA GLU A 120 -5.06 -5.11 -6.12
C GLU A 120 -5.40 -4.09 -5.03
N VAL A 121 -5.18 -2.81 -5.35
CA VAL A 121 -5.42 -1.69 -4.44
C VAL A 121 -6.55 -0.85 -4.99
N LYS A 122 -7.53 -0.57 -4.13
CA LYS A 122 -8.64 0.35 -4.41
C LYS A 122 -8.49 1.59 -3.54
N ARG A 123 -8.35 2.74 -4.20
CA ARG A 123 -8.42 4.07 -3.60
C ARG A 123 -9.79 4.66 -3.83
N SER A 124 -10.39 5.19 -2.79
CA SER A 124 -11.67 5.88 -2.86
C SER A 124 -11.60 7.23 -2.15
N GLY A 125 -12.47 8.16 -2.56
CA GLY A 125 -12.55 9.50 -2.00
C GLY A 125 -11.45 10.46 -2.45
N ASN A 126 -11.43 11.64 -1.84
CA ASN A 126 -10.41 12.66 -2.04
C ASN A 126 -9.28 12.43 -1.02
N GLN A 127 -8.06 12.17 -1.51
CA GLN A 127 -6.91 11.83 -0.67
C GLN A 127 -6.56 12.92 0.37
N PHE A 128 -6.96 14.17 0.13
CA PHE A 128 -6.71 15.28 1.06
C PHE A 128 -7.72 15.35 2.22
N ILE A 129 -8.94 14.85 2.02
CA ILE A 129 -10.05 15.03 2.98
C ILE A 129 -10.44 13.68 3.57
N ASN A 130 -10.99 12.79 2.74
CA ASN A 130 -11.67 11.55 3.14
C ASN A 130 -11.17 10.30 2.39
N GLY A 131 -9.92 10.32 1.92
CA GLY A 131 -9.33 9.20 1.19
C GLY A 131 -9.22 7.93 2.02
N SER A 132 -9.67 6.81 1.45
CA SER A 132 -9.46 5.46 2.00
C SER A 132 -8.74 4.57 0.98
N ILE A 133 -7.98 3.60 1.52
CA ILE A 133 -7.21 2.63 0.76
C ILE A 133 -7.63 1.26 1.27
N THR A 134 -8.10 0.42 0.35
CA THR A 134 -8.51 -0.95 0.62
C THR A 134 -7.75 -1.89 -0.31
N LEU A 135 -7.22 -2.96 0.25
CA LEU A 135 -6.64 -4.04 -0.54
C LEU A 135 -7.79 -5.01 -0.88
N THR A 136 -7.88 -5.45 -2.13
CA THR A 136 -9.02 -6.30 -2.56
C THR A 136 -8.57 -7.70 -2.94
N SER A 137 -7.36 -7.89 -3.46
CA SER A 137 -6.84 -9.23 -3.76
C SER A 137 -5.33 -9.28 -3.75
N ILE A 138 -4.80 -10.50 -3.60
CA ILE A 138 -3.37 -10.80 -3.77
C ILE A 138 -3.23 -11.95 -4.78
N SER A 139 -2.20 -11.88 -5.63
CA SER A 139 -1.88 -12.93 -6.59
C SER A 139 -1.09 -14.08 -5.95
N ARG A 140 -0.98 -15.18 -6.69
CA ARG A 140 0.07 -16.17 -6.41
C ARG A 140 1.45 -15.55 -6.66
N PRO A 141 2.52 -16.10 -6.08
CA PRO A 141 3.89 -15.75 -6.45
C PRO A 141 4.12 -15.81 -7.95
N LEU A 142 4.74 -14.76 -8.45
CA LEU A 142 5.06 -14.52 -9.85
C LEU A 142 6.55 -14.75 -10.09
N PRO A 143 6.95 -15.16 -11.31
CA PRO A 143 8.35 -15.12 -11.70
C PRO A 143 8.87 -13.67 -11.69
N GLY A 144 10.14 -13.49 -11.31
CA GLY A 144 10.67 -12.19 -10.87
C GLY A 144 10.47 -10.97 -11.79
N ILE A 145 10.27 -11.16 -13.10
CA ILE A 145 10.13 -10.06 -14.08
C ILE A 145 8.73 -9.86 -14.65
N SER A 146 7.73 -10.67 -14.26
CA SER A 146 6.39 -10.55 -14.85
C SER A 146 5.66 -9.32 -14.33
N ALA A 147 4.98 -8.62 -15.25
CA ALA A 147 4.04 -7.55 -14.93
C ALA A 147 2.80 -8.12 -14.20
N CYS A 148 2.08 -7.24 -13.50
CA CYS A 148 0.78 -7.62 -12.96
C CYS A 148 -0.20 -7.83 -14.11
N PRO A 149 -0.96 -8.95 -14.10
CA PRO A 149 -2.04 -9.12 -15.06
C PRO A 149 -3.09 -8.02 -14.82
N ASN A 150 -3.53 -7.39 -15.92
CA ASN A 150 -4.61 -6.41 -15.92
C ASN A 150 -5.98 -7.07 -15.71
#